data_AF-A0A317YKU4-F1
#
_entry.id   AF-A0A317YKU4-F1
#
_cell.length_a   1.000
_cell.length_b   1.000
_cell.length_c   1.000
_cell.angle_alpha   90.00
_cell.angle_beta   90.00
_cell.angle_gamma   90.00
#
_symmetry.space_group_name_H-M   'P 1'
#
loop_
_entity.id
_entity.type
_entity.pdbx_description
1 polymer ?
#
loop_
_entity_poly.entity_id
_entity_poly.type
_entity_poly.pdbx_seq_one_letter_code
_entity_poly.pdbx_strand_id
1 'polypeptide(L)'
;MTLTEGLQGTVVDNVKTYTDVLSEGVIKVMAKMGISTVQSYQGAQIFEAIGLSHDVIDRYFTGTQSKLSGISIDQIDAENKERQQSDDNYL
;
A
#
# COMPACT_ATOMS: atom_id res chain seq x y z
N MET A 1 -15.67 -3.89 -9.87
CA MET A 1 -16.64 -4.82 -9.23
C MET A 1 -16.47 -4.66 -7.73
N THR A 2 -17.11 -3.65 -7.15
CA THR A 2 -17.20 -3.47 -5.70
C THR A 2 -18.48 -4.19 -5.27
N LEU A 3 -18.34 -5.23 -4.46
CA LEU A 3 -19.46 -6.00 -3.92
C LEU A 3 -20.14 -5.15 -2.85
N THR A 4 -21.29 -4.57 -3.18
CA THR A 4 -22.15 -3.78 -2.27
C THR A 4 -23.06 -4.65 -1.40
N GLU A 5 -23.09 -5.96 -1.63
CA GLU A 5 -23.76 -6.91 -0.75
C GLU A 5 -22.76 -7.47 0.28
N GLY A 6 -23.19 -7.57 1.54
CA GLY A 6 -22.38 -8.18 2.59
C GLY A 6 -21.88 -9.57 2.17
N LEU A 7 -20.69 -9.94 2.68
CA LEU A 7 -20.04 -11.20 2.33
C LEU A 7 -20.99 -12.39 2.56
N GLN A 8 -21.35 -13.10 1.49
CA GLN A 8 -22.20 -14.28 1.56
C GLN A 8 -21.34 -15.52 1.82
N GLY A 9 -21.85 -16.51 2.55
CA GLY A 9 -21.16 -17.78 2.81
C GLY A 9 -20.43 -17.85 4.16
N THR A 10 -19.57 -18.86 4.33
CA THR A 10 -18.87 -19.06 5.60
C THR A 10 -17.70 -18.10 5.74
N VAL A 11 -17.33 -17.77 6.98
CA VAL A 11 -16.16 -16.92 7.27
C VAL A 11 -14.89 -17.48 6.62
N VAL A 12 -14.73 -18.81 6.65
CA VAL A 12 -13.55 -19.48 6.08
C VAL A 12 -13.47 -19.28 4.57
N ASP A 13 -14.60 -19.41 3.86
CA ASP A 13 -14.65 -19.23 2.41
C ASP A 13 -14.36 -17.77 2.02
N ASN A 14 -14.85 -16.82 2.82
CA ASN A 14 -14.63 -15.39 2.61
C ASN A 14 -13.16 -15.00 2.84
N VAL A 15 -12.53 -15.52 3.89
CA VAL A 15 -11.10 -15.32 4.16
C VAL A 15 -10.26 -15.92 3.02
N LYS A 16 -10.62 -17.10 2.53
CA LYS A 16 -9.94 -17.72 1.38
C LYS A 16 -10.08 -16.86 0.13
N THR A 17 -11.30 -16.43 -0.20
CA THR A 17 -11.58 -15.59 -1.37
C THR A 17 -10.81 -14.27 -1.31
N TYR A 18 -10.80 -13.62 -0.15
CA TYR A 18 -10.03 -12.41 0.09
C TYR A 18 -8.54 -12.62 -0.17
N THR A 19 -7.97 -13.71 0.37
CA THR A 19 -6.56 -14.06 0.20
C THR A 19 -6.22 -14.34 -1.27
N ASP A 20 -7.08 -15.05 -2.00
CA ASP A 20 -6.89 -15.37 -3.41
C ASP A 20 -6.90 -14.09 -4.27
N VAL A 21 -7.88 -13.21 -4.05
CA VAL A 21 -8.02 -11.95 -4.79
C VAL A 21 -6.82 -11.02 -4.54
N LEU A 22 -6.37 -10.90 -3.29
CA LEU A 22 -5.16 -10.13 -2.97
C LEU A 22 -3.92 -10.73 -3.63
N SER A 23 -3.76 -12.06 -3.58
CA SER A 23 -2.63 -12.76 -4.18
C SER A 23 -2.58 -12.52 -5.70
N GLU A 24 -3.71 -12.63 -6.39
CA GLU A 24 -3.80 -12.29 -7.81
C GLU A 24 -3.43 -10.83 -8.09
N GLY A 25 -3.87 -9.91 -7.24
CA GLY A 25 -3.55 -8.48 -7.37
C GLY A 25 -2.05 -8.23 -7.31
N VAL A 26 -1.37 -8.82 -6.33
CA VAL A 26 0.09 -8.73 -6.17
C VAL A 26 0.80 -9.34 -7.38
N ILE A 27 0.40 -10.53 -7.83
CA ILE A 27 0.97 -11.19 -9.01
C ILE A 27 0.81 -10.32 -10.27
N LYS A 28 -0.36 -9.68 -10.45
CA LYS A 28 -0.60 -8.78 -11.59
C LYS A 28 0.30 -7.56 -11.57
N VAL A 29 0.57 -6.97 -10.40
CA VAL A 29 1.52 -5.85 -10.25
C VAL A 29 2.94 -6.29 -10.58
N MET A 30 3.38 -7.43 -10.04
CA MET A 30 4.72 -8.00 -10.33
C MET A 30 4.90 -8.29 -11.82
N ALA A 31 3.89 -8.87 -12.46
CA ALA A 31 3.91 -9.24 -13.87
C ALA A 31 4.06 -8.02 -14.80
N LYS A 32 3.52 -6.84 -14.44
CA LYS A 32 3.73 -5.59 -15.20
C LYS A 32 5.20 -5.19 -15.29
N MET A 33 5.99 -5.56 -14.29
CA MET A 33 7.43 -5.27 -14.22
C MET A 33 8.29 -6.46 -14.65
N GLY A 34 7.68 -7.55 -15.13
CA GLY A 34 8.38 -8.75 -15.57
C GLY A 34 8.97 -9.59 -14.44
N ILE A 35 8.53 -9.41 -13.20
CA ILE A 35 9.04 -10.13 -12.03
C ILE A 35 8.23 -11.42 -11.83
N SER A 36 8.92 -12.56 -11.73
CA SER A 36 8.31 -13.89 -11.64
C SER A 36 8.39 -14.55 -10.25
N THR A 37 9.16 -13.98 -9.32
CA THR A 37 9.26 -14.50 -7.94
C THR A 37 9.01 -13.41 -6.91
N VAL A 38 8.31 -13.74 -5.83
CA VAL A 38 8.00 -12.80 -4.74
C VAL A 38 9.29 -12.32 -4.06
N GLN A 39 10.27 -13.19 -3.90
CA GLN A 39 11.57 -12.84 -3.32
C GLN A 39 12.30 -11.77 -4.13
N SER A 40 12.24 -11.82 -5.46
CA SER A 40 12.82 -10.78 -6.31
C SER A 40 12.04 -9.47 -6.26
N TYR A 41 10.73 -9.50 -5.96
CA TYR A 41 9.94 -8.29 -5.77
C TYR A 41 10.20 -7.63 -4.40
N GLN A 42 10.37 -8.45 -3.37
CA GLN A 42 10.67 -8.01 -2.01
C GLN A 42 12.04 -7.32 -1.97
N GLY A 43 12.04 -6.02 -1.67
CA GLY A 43 13.27 -5.22 -1.56
C GLY A 43 13.75 -4.59 -2.87
N ALA A 44 13.12 -4.90 -4.01
CA ALA A 44 13.46 -4.26 -5.29
C ALA A 44 12.98 -2.80 -5.38
N GLN A 45 12.14 -2.34 -4.44
CA GLN A 45 11.63 -0.97 -4.35
C GLN A 45 11.11 -0.44 -5.71
N ILE A 46 10.34 -1.29 -6.43
CA ILE A 46 9.86 -1.00 -7.79
C ILE A 46 8.66 -0.05 -7.74
N PHE A 47 8.93 1.18 -7.31
CA PHE A 47 8.00 2.31 -7.31
C PHE A 47 8.78 3.62 -7.36
N GLU A 48 8.11 4.69 -7.79
CA GLU A 48 8.60 6.06 -7.69
C GLU A 48 7.80 6.77 -6.60
N ALA A 49 8.48 7.42 -5.65
CA ALA A 49 7.82 8.21 -4.63
C ALA A 49 7.58 9.64 -5.14
N ILE A 50 6.37 10.16 -4.95
CA ILE A 50 6.00 11.50 -5.37
C ILE A 50 5.41 12.23 -4.17
N GLY A 51 5.92 13.43 -3.87
CA GLY A 51 5.36 14.28 -2.82
C GLY A 51 5.78 13.93 -1.39
N LEU A 52 6.80 13.08 -1.23
CA LEU A 52 7.49 12.90 0.05
C LEU A 52 8.76 13.75 0.08
N SER A 53 9.12 14.31 1.24
CA SER A 53 10.38 15.04 1.34
C SER A 53 11.58 14.12 1.10
N HIS A 54 12.65 14.68 0.56
CA HIS A 54 13.89 13.94 0.34
C HIS A 54 14.44 13.34 1.64
N ASP A 55 14.35 14.06 2.77
CA ASP A 55 14.75 13.53 4.08
C ASP A 55 13.97 12.27 4.49
N VAL A 56 12.67 12.22 4.19
CA VAL A 56 11.83 11.03 4.45
C VAL A 56 12.25 9.87 3.55
N ILE A 57 12.49 10.14 2.26
CA ILE A 57 12.98 9.13 1.33
C ILE A 57 14.35 8.60 1.78
N ASP A 58 15.31 9.47 2.06
CA ASP A 58 16.66 9.09 2.44
C ASP A 58 16.69 8.27 3.74
N ARG A 59 15.81 8.59 4.69
CA ARG A 59 15.77 7.92 5.99
C ARG A 59 15.00 6.59 6.00
N TYR A 60 13.90 6.49 5.26
CA TYR A 60 12.94 5.38 5.37
C TYR A 60 12.73 4.58 4.08
N PHE A 61 13.02 5.18 2.92
CA PHE A 61 12.91 4.56 1.59
C PHE A 61 14.20 4.75 0.79
N THR A 62 15.35 4.58 1.45
CA THR A 62 16.66 4.86 0.87
C THR A 62 16.82 4.14 -0.47
N GLY A 63 17.24 4.86 -1.50
CA GLY A 63 17.40 4.32 -2.86
C GLY A 63 16.16 4.42 -3.75
N THR A 64 14.99 4.77 -3.22
CA THR A 64 13.79 5.03 -4.01
C THR A 64 13.92 6.34 -4.79
N GLN A 65 13.56 6.31 -6.09
CA GLN A 65 13.53 7.52 -6.90
C GLN A 65 12.38 8.43 -6.47
N SER A 66 12.67 9.72 -6.30
CA SER A 66 11.67 10.77 -6.11
C SER A 66 12.09 12.04 -6.85
N LYS A 67 11.34 12.43 -7.88
CA LYS A 67 11.65 13.63 -8.66
C LYS A 67 11.03 14.90 -8.07
N LEU A 68 9.96 14.75 -7.29
CA LEU A 68 9.22 15.85 -6.71
C LEU A 68 9.16 15.67 -5.19
N SER A 69 9.86 16.55 -4.48
CA SER A 69 9.81 16.64 -3.02
C SER A 69 8.39 16.99 -2.55
N GLY A 70 8.09 16.69 -1.29
CA GLY A 70 6.87 17.19 -0.66
C GLY A 70 6.93 17.15 0.86
N ILE A 71 5.97 16.48 1.47
CA ILE A 71 5.67 16.60 2.90
C ILE A 71 6.74 15.98 3.79
N SER A 72 6.98 16.62 4.94
CA SER A 72 7.90 16.12 5.96
C SER A 72 7.27 15.06 6.85
N ILE A 73 8.09 14.39 7.66
CA ILE A 73 7.61 13.41 8.64
C ILE A 73 6.65 14.02 9.67
N ASP A 74 6.88 15.28 10.07
CA ASP A 74 6.03 15.99 11.03
C ASP A 74 4.65 16.30 10.44
N GLN A 75 4.59 16.60 9.13
CA GLN A 75 3.32 16.81 8.43
C GLN A 75 2.53 15.51 8.28
N ILE A 76 3.21 14.39 7.99
CA ILE A 76 2.59 13.06 7.96
C ILE A 76 2.01 12.70 9.33
N ASP A 77 2.75 12.95 10.41
CA ASP A 77 2.30 12.68 11.78
C ASP A 77 1.10 13.56 12.17
N ALA A 78 1.14 14.85 11.85
CA ALA A 78 0.02 15.76 12.09
C ALA A 78 -1.26 15.30 11.37
N GLU A 79 -1.17 14.97 10.07
CA GLU A 79 -2.32 14.49 9.28
C GLU A 79 -2.86 13.16 9.83
N ASN A 80 -1.97 12.23 10.22
CA ASN A 80 -2.37 10.96 10.81
C ASN A 80 -3.14 11.16 12.13
N LYS A 81 -2.68 12.08 12.99
CA LYS A 81 -3.36 12.41 14.25
C LYS A 81 -4.72 13.05 14.01
N GLU A 82 -4.83 13.97 13.06
CA GLU A 82 -6.10 14.60 12.69
C GLU A 82 -7.12 13.56 12.21
N ARG A 83 -6.70 12.59 11.37
CA ARG A 83 -7.56 11.49 10.89
C ARG A 83 -8.02 10.55 11.99
N GLN A 84 -7.24 10.38 13.06
CA GLN A 84 -7.62 9.54 14.21
C GLN A 84 -8.53 10.25 15.21
N GLN A 85 -8.42 11.57 15.32
CA GLN A 85 -9.26 12.38 16.22
C GLN A 85 -10.62 12.73 15.61
N SER A 86 -10.68 12.75 14.27
CA SER A 86 -11.94 12.87 13.55
C SER A 86 -12.66 11.52 13.67
N ASP A 87 -13.72 11.47 14.47
CA ASP A 87 -14.62 10.33 14.67
C ASP A 87 -15.21 9.81 13.34
N ASP A 88 -14.41 9.14 12.51
CA ASP A 88 -14.89 8.42 11.34
C ASP A 88 -15.14 6.96 11.71
N ASN A 89 -16.41 6.57 11.61
CA ASN A 89 -16.96 5.23 11.73
C ASN A 89 -16.19 4.20 10.87
N TYR A 90 -15.03 3.74 11.35
CA TYR A 90 -14.30 2.60 10.81
C TYR A 90 -14.49 1.32 11.65
N LEU A 91 -15.42 1.34 12.61
CA LEU A 91 -15.96 0.18 13.31
C LEU A 91 -17.48 0.10 13.12
#